data_AF-A0A7X6RJ26-F1
#
_entry.id   AF-A0A7X6RJ26-F1
#
_cell.length_a   1.000
_cell.length_b   1.000
_cell.length_c   1.000
_cell.angle_alpha   90.00
_cell.angle_beta   90.00
_cell.angle_gamma   90.00
#
_symmetry.space_group_name_H-M   'P 1'
#
loop_
_entity.id
_entity.type
_entity.pdbx_description
1 polymer ?
#
loop_
_entity_poly.entity_id
_entity_poly.type
_entity_poly.pdbx_seq_one_letter_code
_entity_poly.pdbx_strand_id
1 'polypeptide(L)'
;MMLAGGYPSPPDVTAPAGTHQVVLTVAVVVVVSNLIIEIPVTALKLYDYYGNQPFQFYSGGFPLWWLFTNLGGVFSGVLLAIAVERFGIRASLLAIPVVPCAFGAWEMWAGWPTFVALTMGAPLFWSYIGAICTIALSLGTAFAIFVAASPVEAKGIGAAGRDAAFPDVPAR
;
A
#
# COMPACT_ATOMS: atom_id res chain seq x y z
N MET A 1 16.26 38.80 26.34
CA MET A 1 15.70 37.45 26.51
C MET A 1 14.93 37.11 25.24
N MET A 2 15.65 36.61 24.22
CA MET A 2 15.10 36.29 22.89
C MET A 2 15.10 34.77 22.73
N LEU A 3 13.92 34.21 22.48
CA LEU A 3 13.73 32.81 22.13
C LEU A 3 14.11 32.63 20.65
N ALA A 4 15.40 32.44 20.38
CA ALA A 4 15.88 31.95 19.09
C ALA A 4 15.68 30.42 19.04
N GLY A 5 14.42 30.00 19.00
CA GLY A 5 14.07 28.60 18.72
C GLY A 5 14.25 28.36 17.23
N GLY A 6 15.43 27.89 16.83
CA GLY A 6 15.69 27.45 15.46
C GLY A 6 14.69 26.37 15.07
N TYR A 7 13.89 26.63 14.03
CA TYR A 7 13.12 25.58 13.38
C TYR A 7 14.11 24.57 12.81
N PRO A 8 14.11 23.30 13.25
CA PRO A 8 14.92 22.29 12.60
C PRO A 8 14.50 22.22 11.13
N SER A 9 15.48 22.21 10.23
CA SER A 9 15.27 21.97 8.82
C SER A 9 14.43 20.69 8.63
N PRO A 10 13.50 20.64 7.67
CA PRO A 10 12.80 19.40 7.36
C PRO A 10 13.84 18.31 7.10
N PRO A 11 13.73 17.12 7.71
CA PRO A 11 14.62 16.02 7.39
C PRO A 11 14.56 15.75 5.88
N ASP A 12 15.71 15.46 5.28
CA ASP A 12 15.86 15.12 3.86
C ASP A 12 14.71 14.21 3.41
N VAL A 13 13.90 14.66 2.45
CA VAL A 13 12.66 13.99 1.99
C VAL A 13 12.97 12.80 1.07
N THR A 14 14.13 12.17 1.24
CA THR A 14 14.44 10.94 0.49
C THR A 14 13.78 9.77 1.20
N ALA A 15 12.91 9.05 0.49
CA ALA A 15 12.35 7.80 0.99
C ALA A 15 13.51 6.86 1.38
N PRO A 16 13.59 6.39 2.64
CA PRO A 16 14.69 5.52 3.05
C PRO A 16 14.65 4.22 2.26
N ALA A 17 15.83 3.67 1.95
CA ALA A 17 15.98 2.44 1.17
C ALA A 17 15.19 1.23 1.73
N GLY A 18 14.80 1.26 3.01
CA GLY A 18 14.02 0.20 3.67
C GLY A 18 12.56 0.14 3.24
N THR A 19 11.88 1.28 3.06
CA THR A 19 10.44 1.30 2.72
C THR A 19 10.16 0.67 1.36
N HIS A 20 11.04 0.86 0.37
CA HIS A 20 10.93 0.20 -0.94
C HIS A 20 10.96 -1.34 -0.84
N GLN A 21 11.86 -1.88 -0.02
CA GLN A 21 11.96 -3.32 0.21
C GLN A 21 10.72 -3.86 0.94
N VAL A 22 10.14 -3.07 1.85
CA VAL A 22 8.87 -3.42 2.52
C VAL A 22 7.74 -3.57 1.51
N VAL A 23 7.60 -2.65 0.54
CA VAL A 23 6.56 -2.74 -0.50
C VAL A 23 6.63 -4.08 -1.23
N LEU A 24 7.81 -4.43 -1.74
CA LEU A 24 8.01 -5.67 -2.49
C LEU A 24 7.80 -6.91 -1.62
N THR A 25 8.36 -6.91 -0.41
CA THR A 25 8.27 -8.05 0.52
C THR A 25 6.82 -8.31 0.89
N VAL A 26 6.08 -7.27 1.28
CA VAL A 26 4.68 -7.40 1.68
C VAL A 26 3.82 -7.79 0.49
N ALA A 27 4.05 -7.24 -0.71
CA ALA A 27 3.31 -7.62 -1.91
C ALA A 27 3.47 -9.13 -2.22
N VAL A 28 4.70 -9.63 -2.18
CA VAL A 28 4.97 -11.07 -2.40
C VAL A 28 4.32 -11.92 -1.31
N VAL A 29 4.47 -11.56 -0.04
CA VAL A 29 3.87 -12.30 1.08
C VAL A 29 2.35 -12.35 0.94
N VAL A 30 1.70 -11.23 0.64
CA VAL A 30 0.25 -11.16 0.45
C VAL A 30 -0.19 -12.07 -0.69
N VAL A 31 0.43 -11.95 -1.87
CA VAL A 31 0.03 -12.72 -3.05
C VAL A 31 0.23 -14.22 -2.82
N VAL A 32 1.40 -14.62 -2.32
CA VAL A 32 1.74 -16.03 -2.11
C VAL A 32 0.87 -16.64 -1.02
N SER A 33 0.71 -15.96 0.12
CA SER A 33 -0.12 -16.48 1.22
C SER A 33 -1.58 -16.63 0.80
N ASN A 34 -2.13 -15.67 0.04
CA ASN A 34 -3.48 -15.78 -0.51
C ASN A 34 -3.64 -17.01 -1.38
N LEU A 35 -2.76 -17.22 -2.35
CA LEU A 35 -2.90 -18.36 -3.26
C LEU A 35 -2.74 -19.70 -2.51
N ILE A 36 -1.77 -19.80 -1.59
CA ILE A 36 -1.51 -21.02 -0.83
C ILE A 36 -2.64 -21.34 0.16
N ILE A 37 -3.28 -20.33 0.75
CA ILE A 37 -4.35 -20.54 1.73
C ILE A 37 -5.70 -20.69 1.03
N GLU A 38 -6.05 -19.75 0.15
CA GLU A 38 -7.40 -19.64 -0.37
C GLU A 38 -7.73 -20.74 -1.37
N ILE A 39 -6.78 -21.16 -2.21
CA ILE A 39 -7.04 -22.22 -3.20
C ILE A 39 -7.39 -23.55 -2.50
N PRO A 40 -6.61 -24.07 -1.54
CA PRO A 40 -6.99 -25.29 -0.83
C PRO A 40 -8.28 -25.14 -0.03
N VAL A 41 -8.46 -24.02 0.68
CA VAL A 41 -9.63 -23.82 1.55
C VAL A 41 -10.93 -23.79 0.74
N THR A 42 -10.93 -23.12 -0.42
CA THR A 42 -12.09 -23.09 -1.32
C THR A 42 -12.27 -24.39 -2.13
N ALA A 43 -11.18 -25.12 -2.41
CA ALA A 43 -11.25 -26.43 -3.07
C ALA A 43 -11.87 -27.50 -2.15
N LEU A 44 -11.55 -27.41 -0.85
CA LEU A 44 -12.10 -28.27 0.19
C LEU A 44 -13.50 -27.85 0.65
N LYS A 45 -14.08 -26.77 0.06
CA LYS A 45 -15.40 -26.24 0.42
C LYS A 45 -15.56 -25.93 1.90
N LEU A 46 -14.49 -25.44 2.52
CA LEU A 46 -14.54 -24.98 3.93
C LEU A 46 -15.30 -23.66 4.07
N TYR A 47 -15.32 -22.83 3.03
CA TYR A 47 -16.23 -21.71 2.86
C TYR A 47 -16.42 -21.38 1.37
N ASP A 48 -17.44 -20.60 1.04
CA ASP A 48 -17.68 -20.07 -0.30
C ASP A 48 -17.73 -18.54 -0.30
N TYR A 49 -17.31 -17.96 -1.42
CA TYR A 49 -17.45 -16.53 -1.66
C TYR A 49 -18.90 -16.15 -1.95
N TYR A 50 -19.34 -14.99 -1.45
CA TYR A 50 -20.69 -14.48 -1.65
C TYR A 50 -20.97 -14.15 -3.12
N GLY A 51 -22.11 -14.62 -3.65
CA GLY A 51 -22.58 -14.29 -5.00
C GLY A 51 -21.82 -14.99 -6.14
N ASN A 52 -22.18 -14.66 -7.38
CA ASN A 52 -21.52 -15.22 -8.56
C ASN A 52 -20.24 -14.43 -8.88
N GLN A 53 -19.11 -15.02 -8.52
CA GLN A 53 -17.83 -14.33 -8.53
C GLN A 53 -17.15 -14.36 -9.91
N PRO A 54 -16.60 -13.23 -10.39
CA PRO A 54 -15.81 -13.20 -11.61
C PRO A 54 -14.41 -13.79 -11.40
N PHE A 55 -13.80 -14.28 -12.47
CA PHE A 55 -12.40 -14.74 -12.54
C PHE A 55 -12.04 -15.86 -11.53
N GLN A 56 -12.92 -16.84 -11.34
CA GLN A 56 -12.60 -18.06 -10.57
C GLN A 56 -11.93 -19.12 -11.45
N PHE A 57 -10.98 -19.87 -10.89
CA PHE A 57 -10.36 -21.01 -11.59
C PHE A 57 -11.28 -22.25 -11.69
N TYR A 58 -12.22 -22.37 -10.77
CA TYR A 58 -13.22 -23.45 -10.70
C TYR A 58 -14.46 -22.95 -9.95
N SER A 59 -15.57 -23.69 -10.04
CA SER A 59 -16.84 -23.27 -9.48
C SER A 59 -16.80 -23.09 -7.96
N GLY A 60 -17.06 -21.87 -7.49
CA GLY A 60 -16.97 -21.50 -6.08
C GLY A 60 -15.53 -21.50 -5.55
N GLY A 61 -14.55 -21.32 -6.43
CA GLY A 61 -13.14 -21.17 -6.05
C GLY A 61 -12.77 -19.74 -5.66
N PHE A 62 -11.53 -19.57 -5.23
CA PHE A 62 -10.94 -18.25 -4.97
C PHE A 62 -11.05 -17.32 -6.20
N PRO A 63 -11.71 -16.15 -6.08
CA PRO A 63 -11.87 -15.22 -7.19
C PRO A 63 -10.63 -14.32 -7.33
N LEU A 64 -10.06 -14.29 -8.53
CA LEU A 64 -8.75 -13.67 -8.74
C LEU A 64 -8.75 -12.15 -8.48
N TRP A 65 -9.88 -11.46 -8.60
CA TRP A 65 -9.97 -10.04 -8.28
C TRP A 65 -9.71 -9.75 -6.79
N TRP A 66 -10.08 -10.68 -5.90
CA TRP A 66 -9.89 -10.56 -4.45
C TRP A 66 -8.42 -10.57 -4.06
N LEU A 67 -7.59 -11.34 -4.79
CA LEU A 67 -6.14 -11.34 -4.63
C LEU A 67 -5.55 -9.93 -4.70
N PHE A 68 -6.02 -9.13 -5.65
CA PHE A 68 -5.52 -7.79 -5.87
C PHE A 68 -6.05 -6.82 -4.82
N THR A 69 -7.30 -6.98 -4.37
CA THR A 69 -7.81 -6.19 -3.25
C THR A 69 -7.01 -6.43 -1.98
N ASN A 70 -6.54 -7.66 -1.72
CA ASN A 70 -5.70 -7.95 -0.57
C ASN A 70 -4.32 -7.24 -0.56
N LEU A 71 -3.93 -6.56 -1.66
CA LEU A 71 -2.78 -5.66 -1.67
C LEU A 71 -2.92 -4.48 -0.67
N GLY A 72 -4.06 -4.31 0.01
CA GLY A 72 -4.18 -3.46 1.19
C GLY A 72 -3.18 -3.78 2.29
N GLY A 73 -2.63 -5.01 2.31
CA GLY A 73 -1.49 -5.35 3.14
C GLY A 73 -0.25 -4.48 2.84
N VAL A 74 0.00 -4.16 1.56
CA VAL A 74 1.09 -3.27 1.13
C VAL A 74 0.92 -1.87 1.71
N PHE A 75 -0.28 -1.30 1.56
CA PHE A 75 -0.58 0.03 2.11
C PHE A 75 -0.39 0.06 3.62
N SER A 76 -0.88 -0.96 4.32
CA SER A 76 -0.73 -1.12 5.77
C SER A 76 0.74 -1.24 6.19
N GLY A 77 1.52 -2.08 5.48
CA GLY A 77 2.93 -2.31 5.74
C GLY A 77 3.78 -1.06 5.53
N VAL A 78 3.50 -0.29 4.47
CA VAL A 78 4.18 0.98 4.19
C VAL A 78 3.91 2.02 5.26
N LEU A 79 2.65 2.20 5.67
CA LEU A 79 2.32 3.16 6.73
C LEU A 79 3.00 2.80 8.06
N LEU A 80 3.05 1.51 8.40
CA LEU A 80 3.75 1.06 9.60
C LEU A 80 5.27 1.24 9.48
N ALA A 81 5.86 0.94 8.32
CA ALA A 81 7.28 1.16 8.06
C ALA A 81 7.66 2.63 8.23
N ILE A 82 6.89 3.55 7.62
CA ILE A 82 7.09 5.00 7.77
C ILE A 82 6.99 5.41 9.25
N ALA A 83 6.04 4.86 10.00
CA ALA A 83 5.89 5.17 11.41
C ALA A 83 7.11 4.70 12.25
N VAL A 84 7.58 3.48 12.00
CA VAL A 84 8.78 2.93 12.66
C VAL A 84 10.04 3.71 12.28
N GLU A 85 10.17 4.11 11.02
CA GLU A 85 11.29 4.94 10.56
C GLU A 85 11.29 6.32 11.24
N ARG A 86 10.12 6.96 11.39
CA ARG A 86 10.02 8.32 11.96
C ARG A 86 10.10 8.36 13.48
N PHE A 87 9.55 7.36 14.16
CA PHE A 87 9.36 7.39 15.61
C PHE A 87 10.11 6.26 16.34
N GLY A 88 10.92 5.49 15.60
CA GLY A 88 11.69 4.36 16.09
C GLY A 88 10.86 3.09 16.32
N ILE A 89 11.53 2.01 16.77
CA ILE A 89 10.93 0.68 16.92
C ILE A 89 9.70 0.66 17.83
N ARG A 90 9.57 1.59 18.78
CA ARG A 90 8.38 1.69 19.66
C ARG A 90 7.11 1.99 18.89
N ALA A 91 7.19 2.60 17.71
CA ALA A 91 6.05 2.79 16.83
C ALA A 91 5.55 1.51 16.18
N SER A 92 6.23 0.37 16.33
CA SER A 92 5.65 -0.93 15.94
C SER A 92 4.36 -1.25 16.71
N LEU A 93 4.16 -0.67 17.90
CA LEU A 93 2.91 -0.74 18.66
C LEU A 93 1.72 -0.12 17.90
N LEU A 94 1.99 0.79 16.95
CA LEU A 94 0.96 1.33 16.06
C LEU A 94 0.43 0.29 15.08
N ALA A 95 1.06 -0.89 14.95
CA ALA A 95 0.51 -1.97 14.14
C ALA A 95 -0.93 -2.34 14.56
N ILE A 96 -1.24 -2.24 15.85
CA ILE A 96 -2.57 -2.58 16.40
C ILE A 96 -3.68 -1.72 15.76
N PRO A 97 -3.60 -0.38 15.76
CA PRO A 97 -4.60 0.44 15.08
C PRO A 97 -4.32 0.66 13.59
N VAL A 98 -3.06 0.82 13.17
CA VAL A 98 -2.75 1.27 11.80
C VAL A 98 -3.01 0.17 10.78
N VAL A 99 -2.59 -1.07 11.05
CA VAL A 99 -2.72 -2.14 10.07
C VAL A 99 -4.18 -2.46 9.74
N PRO A 100 -5.08 -2.77 10.72
CA PRO A 100 -6.46 -3.07 10.38
C PRO A 100 -7.22 -1.87 9.80
N CYS A 101 -6.95 -0.65 10.25
CA CYS A 101 -7.59 0.55 9.69
C CYS A 101 -7.13 0.84 8.26
N ALA A 102 -5.84 0.73 7.99
CA ALA A 102 -5.30 0.93 6.63
C ALA A 102 -5.80 -0.16 5.68
N PHE A 103 -5.81 -1.41 6.13
CA PHE A 103 -6.35 -2.52 5.36
C PHE A 103 -7.84 -2.31 5.07
N GLY A 104 -8.66 -2.00 6.08
CA GLY A 104 -10.08 -1.72 5.89
C GLY A 104 -10.34 -0.54 4.95
N ALA A 105 -9.58 0.56 5.09
CA ALA A 105 -9.67 1.70 4.18
C ALA A 105 -9.31 1.32 2.74
N TRP A 106 -8.32 0.45 2.55
CA TRP A 106 -7.97 -0.06 1.23
C TRP A 106 -9.08 -0.91 0.62
N GLU A 107 -9.66 -1.84 1.38
CA GLU A 107 -10.77 -2.68 0.91
C GLU A 107 -11.94 -1.81 0.41
N MET A 108 -12.25 -0.74 1.13
CA MET A 108 -13.28 0.23 0.70
C MET A 108 -12.84 1.07 -0.51
N TRP A 109 -11.55 1.33 -0.71
CA TRP A 109 -11.04 2.11 -1.82
C TRP A 109 -10.93 1.32 -3.13
N ALA A 110 -10.35 0.11 -3.06
CA ALA A 110 -10.02 -0.67 -4.24
C ALA A 110 -11.08 -1.74 -4.54
N GLY A 111 -11.68 -2.32 -3.49
CA GLY A 111 -12.64 -3.42 -3.61
C GLY A 111 -14.06 -2.98 -3.98
N TRP A 112 -14.42 -1.72 -3.72
CA TRP A 112 -15.81 -1.28 -3.80
C TRP A 112 -16.51 -1.50 -5.16
N PRO A 113 -15.86 -1.38 -6.34
CA PRO A 113 -16.58 -1.57 -7.61
C PRO A 113 -17.17 -2.98 -7.74
N THR A 114 -16.39 -4.00 -7.38
CA THR A 114 -16.86 -5.40 -7.41
C THR A 114 -17.87 -5.66 -6.30
N PHE A 115 -17.60 -5.17 -5.10
CA PHE A 115 -18.50 -5.30 -3.96
C PHE A 115 -19.90 -4.74 -4.26
N VAL A 116 -19.98 -3.56 -4.87
CA VAL A 116 -21.25 -2.94 -5.27
C VAL A 116 -21.97 -3.81 -6.30
N ALA A 117 -21.27 -4.25 -7.36
CA ALA A 117 -21.89 -5.09 -8.39
C ALA A 117 -22.47 -6.39 -7.81
N LEU A 118 -21.72 -7.06 -6.92
CA LEU A 118 -22.16 -8.30 -6.26
C LEU A 118 -23.31 -8.05 -5.28
N THR A 119 -23.23 -7.00 -4.47
CA THR A 119 -24.23 -6.70 -3.43
C THR A 119 -25.57 -6.27 -4.05
N MET A 120 -25.53 -5.54 -5.16
CA MET A 120 -26.73 -5.13 -5.89
C MET A 120 -27.34 -6.26 -6.72
N GLY A 121 -26.74 -7.46 -6.73
CA GLY A 121 -27.19 -8.58 -7.55
C GLY A 121 -27.12 -8.26 -9.05
N ALA A 122 -26.12 -7.48 -9.47
CA ALA A 122 -25.98 -7.08 -10.86
C ALA A 122 -25.73 -8.30 -11.75
N PRO A 123 -26.18 -8.29 -13.02
CA PRO A 123 -25.85 -9.31 -13.99
C PRO A 123 -24.34 -9.61 -14.04
N LEU A 124 -23.98 -10.85 -14.34
CA LEU A 124 -22.59 -11.32 -14.29
C LEU A 124 -21.63 -10.43 -15.08
N PHE A 125 -22.05 -9.93 -16.25
CA PHE A 125 -21.30 -8.97 -17.05
C PHE A 125 -20.82 -7.75 -16.23
N TRP A 126 -21.70 -7.14 -15.44
CA TRP A 126 -21.36 -5.98 -14.61
C TRP A 126 -20.43 -6.34 -13.45
N SER A 127 -20.54 -7.57 -12.92
CA SER A 127 -19.60 -8.08 -11.92
C SER A 127 -18.19 -8.23 -12.49
N TYR A 128 -18.06 -8.70 -13.74
CA TYR A 128 -16.77 -8.73 -14.44
C TYR A 128 -16.18 -7.32 -14.65
N ILE A 129 -17.01 -6.34 -15.04
CA ILE A 129 -16.56 -4.94 -15.17
C ILE A 129 -16.10 -4.41 -13.81
N GLY A 130 -16.87 -4.62 -12.75
CA GLY A 130 -16.49 -4.26 -11.38
C GLY A 130 -15.15 -4.86 -10.97
N ALA A 131 -14.93 -6.15 -11.25
CA ALA A 131 -13.68 -6.84 -10.97
C ALA A 131 -12.49 -6.28 -11.74
N ILE A 132 -12.65 -5.97 -13.03
CA ILE A 132 -11.58 -5.32 -13.80
C ILE A 132 -11.23 -3.95 -13.20
N CYS A 133 -12.25 -3.15 -12.84
CA CYS A 133 -12.05 -1.86 -12.18
C CYS A 133 -11.32 -2.02 -10.84
N THR A 134 -11.71 -3.00 -10.01
CA THR A 134 -11.04 -3.30 -8.74
C THR A 134 -9.58 -3.69 -8.94
N ILE A 135 -9.28 -4.55 -9.91
CA ILE A 135 -7.91 -4.96 -10.23
C ILE A 135 -7.09 -3.74 -10.67
N ALA A 136 -7.63 -2.92 -11.58
CA ALA A 136 -6.96 -1.73 -12.09
C ALA A 136 -6.69 -0.71 -10.97
N LEU A 137 -7.67 -0.45 -10.10
CA LEU A 137 -7.49 0.45 -8.95
C LEU A 137 -6.46 -0.08 -7.96
N SER A 138 -6.52 -1.38 -7.64
CA SER A 138 -5.59 -2.02 -6.71
C SER A 138 -4.15 -1.94 -7.22
N LEU A 139 -3.92 -2.38 -8.46
CA LEU A 139 -2.59 -2.36 -9.08
C LEU A 139 -2.08 -0.94 -9.30
N GLY A 140 -2.93 -0.03 -9.79
CA GLY A 140 -2.58 1.37 -10.00
C GLY A 140 -2.18 2.06 -8.70
N THR A 141 -2.93 1.82 -7.62
CA THR A 141 -2.62 2.39 -6.30
C THR A 141 -1.37 1.76 -5.70
N ALA A 142 -1.20 0.43 -5.79
CA ALA A 142 -0.01 -0.26 -5.31
C ALA A 142 1.25 0.19 -6.06
N PHE A 143 1.14 0.40 -7.38
CA PHE A 143 2.20 0.95 -8.20
C PHE A 143 2.53 2.40 -7.81
N ALA A 144 1.53 3.24 -7.58
CA ALA A 144 1.76 4.61 -7.10
C ALA A 144 2.49 4.62 -5.75
N ILE A 145 2.12 3.73 -4.83
CA ILE A 145 2.82 3.54 -3.54
C ILE A 145 4.26 3.08 -3.76
N PHE A 146 4.47 2.11 -4.65
CA PHE A 146 5.82 1.63 -4.99
C PHE A 146 6.71 2.75 -5.55
N VAL A 147 6.19 3.56 -6.48
CA VAL A 147 6.90 4.73 -7.03
C VAL A 147 7.18 5.75 -5.94
N ALA A 148 6.21 6.08 -5.08
CA ALA A 148 6.39 7.03 -3.99
C ALA A 148 7.38 6.54 -2.91
N ALA A 149 7.48 5.23 -2.72
CA ALA A 149 8.42 4.59 -1.81
C ALA A 149 9.81 4.35 -2.43
N SER A 150 9.98 4.59 -3.73
CA SER A 150 11.25 4.34 -4.41
C SER A 150 12.30 5.39 -4.00
N PRO A 151 13.56 4.99 -3.78
CA PRO A 151 14.62 5.95 -3.49
C PRO A 151 14.74 6.97 -4.63
N VAL A 152 14.79 8.26 -4.30
CA VAL A 152 15.16 9.27 -5.29
C VAL A 152 16.64 9.07 -5.58
N GLU A 153 16.98 8.69 -6.82
CA GLU A 153 18.37 8.73 -7.26
C GLU A 153 18.88 10.15 -7.02
N ALA A 154 19.83 10.30 -6.09
CA ALA A 154 20.58 11.53 -5.92
C ALA A 154 21.43 11.73 -7.18
N LYS A 155 20.80 12.20 -8.26
CA LYS A 155 21.49 12.67 -9.45
C LYS A 155 22.33 13.85 -8.96
N GLY A 156 23.65 13.62 -8.88
CA GLY A 156 24.58 14.45 -8.15
C GLY A 156 24.40 15.94 -8.39
N ILE A 157 23.79 16.62 -7.42
CA ILE A 157 24.16 17.99 -7.14
C ILE A 157 25.49 17.85 -6.42
N GLY A 158 26.57 17.84 -7.20
CA GLY A 158 27.92 17.88 -6.68
C GLY A 158 28.06 19.04 -5.69
N ALA A 159 29.04 18.94 -4.80
CA ALA A 159 29.36 19.93 -3.76
C ALA A 159 29.32 21.41 -4.21
N ALA A 160 29.45 21.69 -5.52
CA ALA A 160 29.28 23.00 -6.14
C ALA A 160 27.89 23.66 -5.96
N GLY A 161 26.83 22.92 -5.62
CA GLY A 161 25.48 23.49 -5.43
C GLY A 161 25.17 24.01 -4.02
N ARG A 162 25.96 23.61 -3.00
CA ARG A 162 25.73 24.05 -1.62
C ARG A 162 26.21 25.48 -1.37
N ASP A 163 27.27 25.90 -2.03
CA ASP A 163 27.89 27.22 -1.82
C ASP A 163 27.11 28.35 -2.53
N ALA A 164 26.23 28.02 -3.48
CA ALA A 164 25.49 29.02 -4.26
C ALA A 164 24.16 29.45 -3.62
N ALA A 165 23.62 28.69 -2.66
CA ALA A 165 22.26 28.90 -2.14
C ALA A 165 22.19 29.85 -0.93
N PHE A 166 23.28 30.03 -0.19
CA PHE A 166 23.31 30.89 0.99
C PHE A 166 24.66 31.63 1.08
N PRO A 167 24.78 32.86 0.54
CA PRO A 167 25.92 33.70 0.88
C PRO A 167 25.90 33.96 2.38
N ASP A 168 27.03 33.72 3.06
CA ASP A 168 27.23 33.97 4.47
C ASP A 168 26.75 35.39 4.82
N VAL A 169 25.68 35.48 5.61
CA VAL A 169 25.24 36.75 6.19
C VAL A 169 26.14 37.02 7.39
N PRO A 170 26.96 38.08 7.39
CA PRO A 170 27.85 38.36 8.51
C PRO A 170 27.01 38.68 9.75
N ALA A 171 27.33 38.00 10.86
CA ALA A 171 26.75 38.30 12.16
C ALA A 171 27.00 39.77 12.52
N ARG A 172 25.94 40.49 12.86
CA ARG A 172 25.98 41.79 13.53
C ARG A 172 25.59 41.62 14.99
#